data_AF-A0A0C3BCX2-F1
#
_entry.id   AF-A0A0C3BCX2-F1
#
_cell.length_a   1.000
_cell.length_b   1.000
_cell.length_c   1.000
_cell.angle_alpha   90.00
_cell.angle_beta   90.00
_cell.angle_gamma   90.00
#
_symmetry.space_group_name_H-M   'P 1'
#
loop_
_entity.id
_entity.type
_entity.pdbx_description
1 polymer ?
#
loop_
_entity_poly.entity_id
_entity_poly.type
_entity_poly.pdbx_seq_one_letter_code
_entity_poly.pdbx_strand_id
1 'polypeptide(L)'
;MSNRAVCPLVKHVYRVVESWNSFNSYQEYLRVHGNEGFRYHGTDRSCQLGDDGHATLCQSPFCKACSIIRTSFEVSLANPGGAFGQGIYTSSASNKSANYSESPSSGLMFLAKVVLGNVRRVDGFAEVKECPAGFQSVEYDRQNGKLNETVVYTNDAIRPVFLIVFG
;
A
#
# COMPACT_ATOMS: atom_id res chain seq x y z
N MET A 1 -29.58 -8.66 -13.70
CA MET A 1 -29.41 -9.01 -12.28
C MET A 1 -27.94 -8.79 -11.95
N SER A 2 -27.63 -7.76 -11.16
CA SER A 2 -26.24 -7.41 -10.81
C SER A 2 -25.70 -8.50 -9.88
N ASN A 3 -24.72 -9.27 -10.37
CA ASN A 3 -24.00 -10.24 -9.58
C ASN A 3 -23.18 -9.45 -8.54
N ARG A 4 -23.74 -9.23 -7.34
CA ARG A 4 -23.00 -8.57 -6.26
C ARG A 4 -21.84 -9.49 -5.91
N ALA A 5 -20.63 -9.10 -6.28
CA ALA A 5 -19.42 -9.74 -5.80
C ALA A 5 -19.51 -9.80 -4.26
N VAL A 6 -19.47 -11.01 -3.72
CA VAL A 6 -19.51 -11.23 -2.27
C VAL A 6 -18.24 -10.62 -1.68
N CYS A 7 -18.39 -9.81 -0.63
CA CYS A 7 -17.24 -9.27 0.08
C CYS A 7 -16.44 -10.44 0.68
N PRO A 8 -15.14 -10.60 0.35
CA PRO A 8 -14.36 -11.72 0.86
C PRO A 8 -14.19 -11.62 2.37
N LEU A 9 -14.14 -12.77 3.04
CA LEU A 9 -13.94 -12.81 4.49
C LEU A 9 -12.47 -12.55 4.81
N VAL A 10 -12.23 -11.83 5.91
CA VAL A 10 -10.88 -11.75 6.48
C VAL A 10 -10.62 -13.06 7.23
N LYS A 11 -9.59 -13.80 6.80
CA LYS A 11 -9.18 -15.07 7.41
C LYS A 11 -8.21 -14.83 8.56
N HIS A 12 -7.19 -14.01 8.32
CA HIS A 12 -6.14 -13.73 9.29
C HIS A 12 -5.66 -12.29 9.19
N VAL A 13 -5.17 -11.76 10.32
CA VAL A 13 -4.49 -10.47 10.40
C VAL A 13 -3.20 -10.66 11.19
N TYR A 14 -2.07 -10.35 10.57
CA TYR A 14 -0.75 -10.42 11.19
C TYR A 14 -0.20 -9.02 11.39
N ARG A 15 0.41 -8.76 12.54
CA ARG A 15 1.16 -7.52 12.77
C ARG A 15 2.55 -7.64 12.13
N VAL A 16 2.93 -6.64 11.34
CA VAL A 16 4.29 -6.51 10.81
C VAL A 16 5.16 -5.84 11.88
N VAL A 17 6.30 -6.45 12.18
CA VAL A 17 7.27 -5.91 13.14
C VAL A 17 8.39 -5.22 12.36
N GLU A 18 8.46 -3.90 12.48
CA GLU A 18 9.49 -3.09 11.81
C GLU A 18 10.80 -3.05 12.60
N SER A 19 11.91 -2.77 11.90
CA SER A 19 13.20 -2.51 12.53
C SER A 19 13.25 -1.11 13.13
N TRP A 20 14.14 -0.89 14.11
CA TRP A 20 14.35 0.43 14.72
C TRP A 20 14.71 1.52 13.70
N ASN A 21 15.56 1.21 12.73
CA ASN A 21 15.94 2.17 11.68
C ASN A 21 14.72 2.56 10.83
N SER A 22 13.91 1.57 10.44
CA SER A 22 12.69 1.81 9.68
C SER A 22 11.70 2.66 10.47
N PHE A 23 11.52 2.37 11.76
CA PHE A 23 10.66 3.15 12.65
C PHE A 23 11.14 4.60 12.77
N ASN A 24 12.43 4.82 13.03
CA ASN A 24 12.98 6.16 13.28
C ASN A 24 12.83 7.08 12.06
N SER A 25 13.19 6.61 10.86
CA SER A 25 13.10 7.46 9.67
C SER A 25 11.65 7.82 9.32
N TYR A 26 10.70 6.91 9.59
CA TYR A 26 9.28 7.21 9.49
C TYR A 26 8.82 8.26 10.50
N GLN A 27 9.23 8.14 11.78
CA GLN A 27 8.87 9.11 12.82
C GLN A 27 9.43 10.50 12.51
N GLU A 28 10.65 10.59 12.00
CA GLU A 28 11.26 11.86 11.57
C GLU A 28 10.45 12.49 10.43
N TYR A 29 10.09 11.70 9.42
CA TYR A 29 9.26 12.17 8.30
C TYR A 29 7.87 12.63 8.76
N LEU A 30 7.23 11.84 9.64
CA LEU A 30 5.94 12.18 10.26
C LEU A 30 6.01 13.50 11.04
N ARG A 31 7.06 13.71 11.83
CA ARG A 31 7.25 14.95 12.61
C ARG A 31 7.33 16.19 11.72
N VAL A 32 7.93 16.07 10.54
CA VAL A 32 8.12 17.18 9.60
C VAL A 32 6.84 17.47 8.80
N HIS A 33 6.13 16.43 8.35
CA HIS A 33 5.04 16.58 7.38
C HIS A 33 3.63 16.37 7.94
N GLY A 34 3.45 15.59 9.01
CA GLY A 34 2.17 15.32 9.64
C GLY A 34 1.14 14.63 8.71
N ASN A 35 -0.14 14.73 9.08
CA ASN A 35 -1.26 14.16 8.32
C ASN A 35 -1.10 12.64 8.06
N GLU A 36 -0.99 11.87 9.14
CA GLU A 36 -0.92 10.41 9.07
C GLU A 36 -2.31 9.80 8.82
N GLY A 37 -2.38 8.81 7.95
CA GLY A 37 -3.58 8.01 7.75
C GLY A 37 -3.28 6.58 7.34
N PHE A 38 -4.24 5.69 7.57
CA PHE A 38 -4.14 4.32 7.08
C PHE A 38 -4.52 4.21 5.61
N ARG A 39 -3.78 3.41 4.86
CA ARG A 39 -4.08 3.05 3.46
C ARG A 39 -3.81 1.58 3.20
N TYR A 40 -4.60 0.99 2.32
CA TYR A 40 -4.44 -0.38 1.84
C TYR A 40 -3.47 -0.45 0.66
N HIS A 41 -2.62 -1.46 0.64
CA HIS A 41 -1.75 -1.79 -0.49
C HIS A 41 -1.91 -3.27 -0.85
N GLY A 42 -2.50 -3.55 -2.00
CA GLY A 42 -2.59 -4.91 -2.53
C GLY A 42 -1.30 -5.29 -3.23
N THR A 43 -0.87 -6.54 -3.05
CA THR A 43 0.33 -7.08 -3.67
C THR A 43 0.22 -8.59 -3.79
N ASP A 44 1.17 -9.20 -4.50
CA ASP A 44 1.28 -10.65 -4.64
C ASP A 44 2.29 -11.26 -3.66
N ARG A 45 2.16 -12.57 -3.45
CA ARG A 45 3.17 -13.42 -2.83
C ARG A 45 3.41 -14.63 -3.74
N SER A 46 4.59 -15.23 -3.63
CA SER A 46 4.96 -16.47 -4.34
C SER A 46 5.27 -17.62 -3.37
N CYS A 47 4.76 -17.52 -2.14
CA CYS A 47 4.90 -18.50 -1.06
C CYS A 47 3.59 -18.59 -0.26
N GLN A 48 3.59 -19.28 0.87
CA GLN A 48 2.42 -19.50 1.73
C GLN A 48 2.26 -18.43 2.83
N LEU A 49 2.97 -17.30 2.75
CA LEU A 49 2.96 -16.27 3.80
C LEU A 49 1.54 -15.83 4.17
N GLY A 50 1.09 -16.15 5.38
CA GLY A 50 -0.20 -15.78 5.94
C GLY A 50 -1.25 -16.89 5.94
N ASP A 51 -1.01 -18.00 5.22
CA ASP A 51 -1.91 -19.15 5.18
C ASP A 51 -1.74 -20.02 6.43
N ASP A 52 -2.85 -20.37 7.09
CA ASP A 52 -2.89 -21.35 8.19
C ASP A 52 -1.79 -21.19 9.25
N GLY A 53 -1.45 -19.94 9.61
CA GLY A 53 -0.42 -19.60 10.58
C GLY A 53 1.02 -19.50 10.04
N HIS A 54 1.23 -19.63 8.73
CA HIS A 54 2.54 -19.52 8.10
C HIS A 54 3.07 -18.08 8.13
N ALA A 55 3.88 -17.76 9.13
CA ALA A 55 4.48 -16.43 9.30
C ALA A 55 5.94 -16.34 8.81
N THR A 56 6.52 -17.43 8.31
CA THR A 56 7.91 -17.47 7.85
C THR A 56 8.05 -16.76 6.49
N LEU A 57 8.98 -15.81 6.42
CA LEU A 57 9.27 -15.08 5.17
C LEU A 57 10.20 -15.93 4.28
N CYS A 58 9.83 -16.11 3.01
CA CYS A 58 10.75 -16.69 2.02
C CYS A 58 11.81 -15.66 1.59
N GLN A 59 12.96 -16.08 1.06
CA GLN A 59 14.03 -15.18 0.63
C GLN A 59 13.94 -14.76 -0.86
N SER A 60 12.88 -15.17 -1.55
CA SER A 60 12.71 -14.84 -2.97
C SER A 60 12.52 -13.33 -3.15
N PRO A 61 13.31 -12.66 -4.01
CA PRO A 61 13.08 -11.25 -4.35
C PRO A 61 11.78 -11.08 -5.15
N PHE A 62 11.28 -12.14 -5.78
CA PHE A 62 10.02 -12.15 -6.53
C PHE A 62 8.78 -12.26 -5.65
N CYS A 63 8.92 -12.49 -4.33
CA CYS A 63 7.79 -12.46 -3.40
C CYS A 63 7.62 -11.04 -2.85
N LYS A 64 6.80 -10.21 -3.49
CA LYS A 64 6.65 -8.79 -3.13
C LYS A 64 6.19 -8.61 -1.69
N ALA A 65 5.23 -9.42 -1.22
CA ALA A 65 4.80 -9.39 0.17
C ALA A 65 5.93 -9.64 1.17
N CYS A 66 6.72 -10.71 0.98
CA CYS A 66 7.84 -11.00 1.86
C CYS A 66 8.94 -9.93 1.77
N SER A 67 9.21 -9.40 0.57
CA SER A 67 10.16 -8.30 0.38
C SER A 67 9.73 -7.05 1.13
N ILE A 68 8.46 -6.63 1.02
CA ILE A 68 7.90 -5.50 1.76
C ILE A 68 8.04 -5.69 3.27
N ILE A 69 7.82 -6.90 3.79
CA ILE A 69 7.99 -7.15 5.24
C ILE A 69 9.47 -7.06 5.65
N ARG A 70 10.40 -7.55 4.82
CA ARG A 70 11.83 -7.50 5.14
C ARG A 70 12.41 -6.10 5.08
N THR A 71 12.08 -5.33 4.04
CA THR A 71 12.77 -4.07 3.71
C THR A 71 11.88 -2.84 3.78
N SER A 72 10.60 -2.98 4.16
CA SER A 72 9.54 -1.97 3.98
C SER A 72 9.24 -1.72 2.50
N PHE A 73 8.47 -0.68 2.21
CA PHE A 73 8.21 -0.26 0.84
C PHE A 73 9.41 0.49 0.25
N GLU A 74 9.74 0.20 -1.00
CA GLU A 74 10.83 0.84 -1.74
C GLU A 74 10.30 1.44 -3.05
N VAL A 75 10.42 2.77 -3.18
CA VAL A 75 10.00 3.51 -4.39
C VAL A 75 10.79 3.08 -5.61
N SER A 76 12.07 2.74 -5.45
CA SER A 76 12.93 2.21 -6.52
C SER A 76 12.42 0.92 -7.15
N LEU A 77 11.65 0.12 -6.39
CA LEU A 77 11.05 -1.13 -6.86
C LEU A 77 9.62 -0.94 -7.38
N ALA A 78 9.05 0.27 -7.25
CA ALA A 78 7.72 0.57 -7.75
C ALA A 78 7.70 0.65 -9.28
N ASN A 79 6.53 0.39 -9.88
CA ASN A 79 6.34 0.45 -11.32
C ASN A 79 6.54 1.90 -11.83
N PRO A 80 7.56 2.17 -12.68
CA PRO A 80 7.79 3.51 -13.23
C PRO A 80 6.69 3.97 -14.19
N GLY A 81 5.94 3.02 -14.78
CA GLY A 81 4.82 3.28 -15.69
C GLY A 81 3.49 3.58 -14.97
N GLY A 82 3.49 3.80 -13.65
CA GLY A 82 2.30 4.15 -12.90
C GLY A 82 1.59 5.40 -13.43
N ALA A 83 0.27 5.48 -13.23
CA ALA A 83 -0.55 6.61 -13.70
C ALA A 83 0.01 7.95 -13.24
N PHE A 84 0.46 8.03 -11.99
CA PHE A 84 1.05 9.20 -11.33
C PHE A 84 2.57 9.07 -11.13
N GLY A 85 3.24 8.27 -11.98
CA GLY A 85 4.69 8.07 -11.93
C GLY A 85 5.15 6.93 -11.02
N GLN A 86 6.47 6.86 -10.83
CA GLN A 86 7.12 5.91 -9.94
C GLN A 86 6.88 6.30 -8.47
N GLY A 87 5.96 5.61 -7.83
CA GLY A 87 5.60 5.84 -6.43
C GLY A 87 4.89 4.63 -5.85
N ILE A 88 4.67 4.66 -4.54
CA ILE A 88 3.99 3.57 -3.83
C ILE A 88 2.50 3.87 -3.83
N TYR A 89 1.74 3.09 -4.60
CA TYR A 89 0.29 3.26 -4.76
C TYR A 89 -0.43 2.56 -3.62
N THR A 90 -1.35 3.29 -3.00
CA THR A 90 -2.21 2.82 -1.92
C THR A 90 -3.62 3.35 -2.13
N SER A 91 -4.57 2.94 -1.30
CA SER A 91 -5.96 3.39 -1.36
C SER A 91 -6.57 3.45 0.03
N SER A 92 -7.52 4.35 0.27
CA SER A 92 -8.39 4.23 1.46
C SER A 92 -9.51 3.20 1.26
N ALA A 93 -9.74 2.76 0.03
CA ALA A 93 -10.72 1.76 -0.34
C ALA A 93 -10.06 0.38 -0.52
N SER A 94 -10.35 -0.56 0.38
CA SER A 94 -9.76 -1.90 0.34
C SER A 94 -10.08 -2.65 -0.96
N ASN A 95 -11.28 -2.45 -1.53
CA ASN A 95 -11.68 -3.05 -2.81
C ASN A 95 -10.81 -2.58 -3.99
N LYS A 96 -10.30 -1.35 -3.95
CA LYS A 96 -9.38 -0.85 -5.00
C LYS A 96 -8.03 -1.53 -4.87
N SER A 97 -7.50 -1.64 -3.66
CA SER A 97 -6.23 -2.33 -3.41
C SER A 97 -6.32 -3.84 -3.64
N ALA A 98 -7.44 -4.50 -3.35
CA ALA A 98 -7.66 -5.93 -3.59
C ALA A 98 -7.49 -6.34 -5.06
N ASN A 99 -7.73 -5.43 -6.02
CA ASN A 99 -7.49 -5.71 -7.44
C ASN A 99 -6.01 -5.90 -7.81
N TYR A 100 -5.09 -5.59 -6.89
CA TYR A 100 -3.65 -5.78 -7.05
C TYR A 100 -3.11 -6.98 -6.25
N SER A 101 -4.01 -7.73 -5.61
CA SER A 101 -3.70 -9.01 -4.98
C SER A 101 -3.82 -10.16 -5.99
N GLU A 102 -3.54 -11.39 -5.57
CA GLU A 102 -3.68 -12.62 -6.38
C GLU A 102 -5.04 -12.70 -7.10
N SER A 103 -6.12 -12.33 -6.41
CA SER A 103 -7.42 -12.06 -7.00
C SER A 103 -8.21 -11.04 -6.16
N PRO A 104 -9.23 -10.36 -6.73
CA PRO A 104 -10.08 -9.44 -5.97
C PRO A 104 -10.87 -10.12 -4.82
N SER A 105 -11.05 -11.44 -4.87
CA SER A 105 -11.83 -12.22 -3.90
C SER A 105 -10.99 -13.11 -3.00
N SER A 106 -9.67 -13.22 -3.21
CA SER A 106 -8.78 -14.05 -2.39
C SER A 106 -7.34 -13.58 -2.57
N GLY A 107 -6.62 -13.44 -1.46
CA GLY A 107 -5.21 -13.06 -1.46
C GLY A 107 -4.83 -12.36 -0.17
N LEU A 108 -3.85 -11.46 -0.27
CA LEU A 108 -3.41 -10.63 0.84
C LEU A 108 -3.24 -9.16 0.46
N MET A 109 -3.28 -8.29 1.46
CA MET A 109 -2.96 -6.88 1.31
C MET A 109 -2.37 -6.35 2.61
N PHE A 110 -1.60 -5.27 2.52
CA PHE A 110 -1.14 -4.53 3.68
C PHE A 110 -2.14 -3.45 4.07
N LEU A 111 -2.34 -3.26 5.37
CA LEU A 111 -2.76 -1.97 5.92
C LEU A 111 -1.50 -1.25 6.40
N ALA A 112 -1.22 -0.11 5.78
CA ALA A 112 -0.03 0.68 6.04
C ALA A 112 -0.40 2.02 6.69
N LYS A 113 0.47 2.51 7.58
CA LYS A 113 0.45 3.90 8.03
C LYS A 113 1.19 4.74 6.99
N VAL A 114 0.58 5.85 6.58
CA VAL A 114 1.08 6.72 5.52
C VAL A 114 1.09 8.16 6.00
N VAL A 115 2.24 8.82 5.93
CA VAL A 115 2.38 10.27 6.12
C VAL A 115 2.00 10.94 4.82
N LEU A 116 0.81 11.54 4.78
CA LEU A 116 0.28 12.14 3.56
C LEU A 116 0.83 13.55 3.34
N GLY A 117 1.24 14.23 4.42
CA GLY A 117 1.66 15.63 4.40
C GLY A 117 0.66 16.54 3.68
N ASN A 118 1.20 17.48 2.90
CA ASN A 118 0.41 18.25 1.94
C ASN A 118 0.04 17.36 0.75
N VAL A 119 -1.26 17.18 0.53
CA VAL A 119 -1.79 16.29 -0.50
C VAL A 119 -2.10 17.07 -1.78
N ARG A 120 -1.49 16.67 -2.90
CA ARG A 120 -1.88 17.15 -4.23
C ARG A 120 -3.08 16.33 -4.69
N ARG A 121 -4.28 16.89 -4.57
CA ARG A 121 -5.49 16.29 -5.16
C ARG A 121 -5.51 16.58 -6.65
N VAL A 122 -5.70 15.56 -7.47
CA VAL A 122 -5.81 15.66 -8.93
C VAL A 122 -7.18 15.21 -9.41
N ASP A 123 -7.65 15.75 -10.52
CA ASP A 123 -8.96 15.45 -11.10
C ASP A 123 -8.82 14.57 -12.36
N GLY A 124 -7.65 14.60 -12.99
CA GLY A 124 -7.33 13.82 -14.18
C GLY A 124 -6.47 12.59 -13.91
N PHE A 125 -6.81 11.47 -14.58
CA PHE A 125 -5.89 10.33 -14.66
C PHE A 125 -4.58 10.78 -15.31
N ALA A 126 -3.46 10.49 -14.64
CA ALA A 126 -2.12 10.86 -15.09
C ALA A 126 -1.88 12.39 -15.25
N GLU A 127 -2.62 13.23 -14.52
CA GLU A 127 -2.44 14.69 -14.51
C GLU A 127 -1.03 15.11 -14.05
N VAL A 128 -0.40 14.33 -13.18
CA VAL A 128 0.99 14.49 -12.74
C VAL A 128 1.73 13.16 -12.89
N LYS A 129 3.06 13.21 -13.04
CA LYS A 129 3.94 12.02 -13.16
C LYS A 129 4.99 11.91 -12.06
N GLU A 130 4.91 12.78 -11.07
CA GLU A 130 5.73 12.82 -9.87
C GLU A 130 5.00 13.65 -8.81
N CYS A 131 5.51 13.66 -7.58
CA CYS A 131 4.98 14.54 -6.54
C CYS A 131 5.35 16.00 -6.85
N PRO A 132 4.38 16.91 -7.05
CA PRO A 132 4.73 18.30 -7.30
C PRO A 132 5.41 18.94 -6.09
N ALA A 133 6.24 19.96 -6.34
CA ALA A 133 6.95 20.68 -5.29
C ALA A 133 5.98 21.23 -4.22
N GLY A 134 6.35 21.07 -2.95
CA GLY A 134 5.54 21.48 -1.80
C GLY A 134 4.51 20.44 -1.31
N PHE A 135 4.37 19.32 -2.01
CA PHE A 135 3.49 18.20 -1.63
C PHE A 135 4.30 16.95 -1.23
N GLN A 136 3.67 16.05 -0.49
CA GLN A 136 4.25 14.77 -0.07
C GLN A 136 3.51 13.57 -0.65
N SER A 137 2.28 13.77 -1.12
CA SER A 137 1.47 12.73 -1.73
C SER A 137 0.58 13.28 -2.84
N VAL A 138 0.18 12.40 -3.74
CA VAL A 138 -0.84 12.66 -4.77
C VAL A 138 -2.07 11.82 -4.44
N GLU A 139 -3.24 12.42 -4.52
CA GLU A 139 -4.52 11.74 -4.33
C GLU A 139 -5.40 11.95 -5.56
N TYR A 140 -5.77 10.84 -6.20
CA TYR A 140 -6.77 10.82 -7.25
C TYR A 140 -8.03 10.16 -6.73
N ASP A 141 -9.05 10.97 -6.42
CA ASP A 141 -10.33 10.46 -5.96
C ASP A 141 -11.23 10.11 -7.16
N ARG A 142 -11.80 8.90 -7.12
CA ARG A 142 -12.70 8.39 -8.14
C ARG A 142 -13.90 7.75 -7.49
N GLN A 143 -15.07 8.00 -8.08
CA GLN A 143 -16.34 7.43 -7.63
C GLN A 143 -16.61 7.68 -6.13
N ASN A 144 -16.36 8.90 -5.65
CA ASN A 144 -16.57 9.32 -4.26
C ASN A 144 -15.84 8.41 -3.26
N GLY A 145 -14.54 8.26 -3.42
CA GLY A 145 -13.67 7.47 -2.55
C GLY A 145 -13.57 5.98 -2.91
N LYS A 146 -14.53 5.43 -3.65
CA LYS A 146 -14.62 3.96 -3.89
C LYS A 146 -13.44 3.38 -4.67
N LEU A 147 -12.78 4.21 -5.49
CA LEU A 147 -11.63 3.82 -6.30
C LEU A 147 -10.46 4.79 -6.12
N ASN A 148 -10.36 5.43 -4.94
CA ASN A 148 -9.32 6.42 -4.72
C ASN A 148 -7.92 5.81 -4.78
N GLU A 149 -6.96 6.58 -5.26
CA GLU A 149 -5.55 6.23 -5.29
C GLU A 149 -4.76 7.30 -4.55
N THR A 150 -3.97 6.89 -3.56
CA THR A 150 -3.04 7.74 -2.82
C THR A 150 -1.63 7.25 -3.11
N VAL A 151 -0.76 8.13 -3.62
CA VAL A 151 0.60 7.80 -4.02
C VAL A 151 1.60 8.59 -3.19
N VAL A 152 2.59 7.91 -2.63
CA VAL A 152 3.75 8.52 -1.96
C VAL A 152 5.04 8.22 -2.71
N TYR A 153 6.00 9.13 -2.61
CA TYR A 153 7.18 9.17 -3.49
C TYR A 153 8.51 9.09 -2.72
N THR A 154 8.46 8.71 -1.44
CA THR A 154 9.63 8.42 -0.62
C THR A 154 9.37 7.21 0.26
N ASN A 155 10.43 6.43 0.53
CA ASN A 155 10.37 5.26 1.38
C ASN A 155 9.93 5.63 2.81
N ASP A 156 10.27 6.84 3.28
CA ASP A 156 10.00 7.26 4.67
C ASP A 156 8.54 7.66 4.92
N ALA A 157 7.73 7.81 3.88
CA ALA A 157 6.33 8.21 4.01
C ALA A 157 5.40 7.06 4.40
N ILE A 158 5.85 5.80 4.41
CA ILE A 158 4.95 4.64 4.55
C ILE A 158 5.57 3.46 5.29
N ARG A 159 4.80 2.81 6.17
CA ARG A 159 5.20 1.56 6.82
C ARG A 159 4.08 0.52 6.81
N PRO A 160 4.37 -0.76 6.49
CA PRO A 160 3.39 -1.82 6.65
C PRO A 160 3.12 -2.04 8.15
N VAL A 161 1.85 -2.08 8.56
CA VAL A 161 1.46 -2.28 9.97
C VAL A 161 0.80 -3.64 10.15
N PHE A 162 -0.15 -3.96 9.27
CA PHE A 162 -0.81 -5.25 9.26
C PHE A 162 -0.76 -5.90 7.90
N LEU A 163 -0.59 -7.21 7.87
CA LEU A 163 -0.86 -8.06 6.72
C LEU A 163 -2.24 -8.70 6.91
N ILE A 164 -3.14 -8.47 5.97
CA ILE A 164 -4.51 -8.98 5.98
C ILE A 164 -4.60 -10.08 4.93
N VAL A 165 -5.02 -11.27 5.33
CA VAL A 165 -5.31 -12.40 4.43
C VAL A 165 -6.82 -12.53 4.31
N PHE A 166 -7.32 -12.62 3.08
CA PHE A 166 -8.75 -12.64 2.78
C PHE A 166 -9.11 -13.67 1.72
N GLY A 167 -10.37 -14.10 1.71
CA GLY A 167 -11.01 -14.90 0.66
C GLY A 167 -11.79 -16.07 1.19
#